data_AF-A0A961DQI5-F1
#
_entry.id   AF-A0A961DQI5-F1
#
_cell.length_a   1.000
_cell.length_b   1.000
_cell.length_c   1.000
_cell.angle_alpha   90.00
_cell.angle_beta   90.00
_cell.angle_gamma   90.00
#
_symmetry.space_group_name_H-M   'P 1'
#
loop_
_entity.id
_entity.type
_entity.pdbx_description
1 polymer ?
#
loop_
_entity_poly.entity_id
_entity_poly.type
_entity_poly.pdbx_seq_one_letter_code
_entity_poly.pdbx_strand_id
1 'polypeptide(L)'
;EIAGVVREFFDNDWIDAPMRPAKRGGAFCAYTVPTHHPYLMLNWTSKRRDVLTLAHELGHGVHAYLARSQGIFHQSTPLTLAETASVFGETVTFGKLLDGVDDPAQRLPLLAEHLEDQIATVFRQVAMNRFEDAVHTERRDVGELSVARFG
;
A
#
# COMPACT_ATOMS: atom_id res chain seq x y z
N GLU A 1 12.99 -4.26 16.83
CA GLU A 1 13.25 -4.86 15.51
C GLU A 1 12.73 -3.98 14.37
N ILE A 2 11.41 -3.79 14.21
CA ILE A 2 10.79 -3.00 13.12
C ILE A 2 11.42 -1.60 12.93
N ALA A 3 11.57 -0.82 14.00
CA ALA A 3 12.18 0.51 13.92
C ALA A 3 13.63 0.50 13.41
N GLY A 4 14.38 -0.58 13.66
CA GLY A 4 15.72 -0.75 13.11
C GLY A 4 15.67 -0.99 11.60
N VAL A 5 14.78 -1.87 11.15
CA VAL A 5 14.56 -2.12 9.73
C VAL A 5 14.11 -0.86 8.99
N VAL A 6 13.18 -0.09 9.56
CA VAL A 6 12.72 1.18 8.95
C VAL A 6 13.88 2.18 8.83
N ARG A 7 14.77 2.27 9.82
CA ARG A 7 15.95 3.14 9.74
C ARG A 7 16.86 2.78 8.57
N GLU A 8 17.08 1.49 8.32
CA GLU A 8 17.87 1.06 7.15
C GLU A 8 17.34 1.63 5.83
N PHE A 9 16.02 1.75 5.66
CA PHE A 9 15.46 2.35 4.44
C PHE A 9 15.82 3.82 4.26
N PHE A 10 15.81 4.58 5.36
CA PHE A 10 16.16 6.00 5.36
C PHE A 10 17.67 6.23 5.26
N ASP A 11 18.46 5.37 5.89
CA ASP A 11 19.91 5.53 6.00
C ASP A 11 20.67 5.07 4.73
N ASN A 12 20.07 4.19 3.91
CA ASN A 12 20.76 3.55 2.77
C ASN A 12 20.15 3.88 1.39
N ASP A 13 19.41 4.98 1.23
CA ASP A 13 18.79 5.39 -0.05
C ASP A 13 17.86 4.32 -0.67
N TRP A 14 17.17 3.52 0.15
CA TRP A 14 16.22 2.50 -0.35
C TRP A 14 14.84 3.07 -0.69
N ILE A 15 14.70 4.40 -0.61
CA ILE A 15 13.47 5.14 -0.87
C ILE A 15 13.75 6.18 -1.96
N ASP A 16 13.12 6.03 -3.12
CA ASP A 16 13.12 7.04 -4.15
C ASP A 16 11.80 7.83 -4.15
N ALA A 17 11.81 8.92 -3.38
CA ALA A 17 10.66 9.81 -3.19
C ALA A 17 10.55 10.99 -4.19
N PRO A 18 11.64 11.65 -4.64
CA PRO A 18 11.51 12.87 -5.44
C PRO A 18 10.77 12.67 -6.78
N MET A 19 9.93 13.63 -7.15
CA MET A 19 9.32 13.67 -8.48
C MET A 19 10.35 14.05 -9.54
N ARG A 20 10.31 13.35 -10.69
CA ARG A 20 11.16 13.64 -11.85
C ARG A 20 10.37 13.48 -13.16
N PRO A 21 10.69 14.23 -14.22
CA PRO A 21 10.10 14.01 -15.54
C PRO A 21 10.23 12.54 -15.96
N ALA A 22 9.15 11.98 -16.53
CA ALA A 22 9.06 10.57 -16.94
C ALA A 22 9.22 9.52 -15.83
N LYS A 23 9.27 9.90 -14.54
CA LYS A 23 9.17 8.95 -13.43
C LYS A 23 7.79 8.30 -13.44
N ARG A 24 7.75 6.97 -13.24
CA ARG A 24 6.49 6.22 -13.13
C ARG A 24 5.63 6.82 -12.01
N GLY A 25 4.33 6.97 -12.28
CA GLY A 25 3.36 7.47 -11.30
C GLY A 25 3.03 6.43 -10.23
N GLY A 26 2.49 6.91 -9.11
CA GLY A 26 2.09 6.09 -7.97
C GLY A 26 3.22 5.83 -6.98
N ALA A 27 3.07 4.75 -6.21
CA ALA A 27 4.07 4.23 -5.28
C ALA A 27 4.08 2.69 -5.34
N PHE A 28 5.19 2.07 -4.98
CA PHE A 28 5.30 0.63 -4.77
C PHE A 28 6.53 0.25 -3.94
N CYS A 29 6.48 -0.93 -3.33
CA CYS A 29 7.61 -1.64 -2.78
C CYS A 29 7.96 -2.84 -3.67
N ALA A 30 9.24 -2.98 -4.04
CA ALA A 30 9.75 -4.08 -4.85
C ALA A 30 10.86 -4.85 -4.12
N TYR A 31 10.84 -6.17 -4.28
CA TYR A 31 11.85 -7.09 -3.75
C TYR A 31 11.92 -8.31 -4.66
N THR A 32 13.12 -8.85 -4.88
CA THR A 32 13.36 -9.90 -5.90
C THR A 32 14.08 -11.11 -5.33
N VAL A 33 15.24 -10.91 -4.70
CA VAL A 33 16.07 -11.98 -4.13
C VAL A 33 16.33 -11.74 -2.64
N PRO A 34 16.43 -12.80 -1.80
CA PRO A 34 16.57 -12.63 -0.35
C PRO A 34 17.89 -11.98 0.08
N THR A 35 18.91 -12.02 -0.76
CA THR A 35 20.23 -11.43 -0.46
C THR A 35 20.28 -9.92 -0.69
N HIS A 36 19.21 -9.33 -1.21
CA HIS A 36 19.14 -7.90 -1.47
C HIS A 36 18.06 -7.22 -0.63
N HIS A 37 18.15 -5.90 -0.48
CA HIS A 37 17.15 -5.14 0.23
C HIS A 37 15.91 -4.90 -0.65
N PRO A 38 14.72 -4.80 -0.06
CA PRO A 38 13.57 -4.19 -0.73
C PRO A 38 13.83 -2.72 -1.08
N TYR A 39 13.09 -2.22 -2.05
CA TYR A 39 13.20 -0.86 -2.55
C TYR A 39 11.82 -0.22 -2.68
N LEU A 40 11.71 1.05 -2.28
CA LEU A 40 10.48 1.82 -2.34
C LEU A 40 10.62 2.90 -3.42
N MET A 41 9.61 2.98 -4.27
CA MET A 41 9.41 4.12 -5.16
C MET A 41 8.12 4.81 -4.78
N LEU A 42 8.15 6.14 -4.66
CA LEU A 42 6.96 6.97 -4.51
C LEU A 42 7.17 8.33 -5.17
N ASN A 43 6.09 9.10 -5.27
CA ASN A 43 6.10 10.46 -5.80
C ASN A 43 5.68 11.43 -4.70
N TRP A 44 6.65 12.05 -4.04
CA TRP A 44 6.42 12.96 -2.92
C TRP A 44 6.01 14.36 -3.41
N THR A 45 4.83 14.80 -2.99
CA THR A 45 4.22 16.11 -3.32
C THR A 45 4.13 17.05 -2.12
N SER A 46 4.75 16.70 -1.00
CA SER A 46 4.69 17.42 0.27
C SER A 46 3.27 17.57 0.82
N LYS A 47 2.41 16.60 0.55
CA LYS A 47 1.06 16.50 1.12
C LYS A 47 1.04 15.48 2.24
N ARG A 48 0.10 15.65 3.16
CA ARG A 48 -0.13 14.71 4.26
C ARG A 48 -0.32 13.27 3.78
N ARG A 49 -1.07 13.08 2.69
CA ARG A 49 -1.29 11.77 2.08
C ARG A 49 0.01 11.06 1.66
N ASP A 50 1.06 11.81 1.35
CA ASP A 50 2.35 11.22 0.96
C ASP A 50 3.02 10.53 2.16
N VAL A 51 2.78 11.02 3.39
CA VAL A 51 3.25 10.38 4.64
C VAL A 51 2.59 9.01 4.82
N LEU A 52 1.27 8.92 4.61
CA LEU A 52 0.55 7.64 4.71
C LEU A 52 0.94 6.70 3.56
N THR A 53 1.15 7.23 2.36
CA THR A 53 1.66 6.44 1.22
C THR A 53 3.04 5.87 1.53
N LEU A 54 3.94 6.67 2.12
CA LEU A 54 5.25 6.18 2.55
C LEU A 54 5.11 5.11 3.65
N ALA A 55 4.20 5.28 4.61
CA ALA A 55 3.94 4.29 5.65
C ALA A 55 3.41 2.97 5.08
N HIS A 56 2.53 3.04 4.07
CA HIS A 56 2.02 1.89 3.32
C HIS A 56 3.16 1.09 2.70
N GLU A 57 4.00 1.76 1.91
CA GLU A 57 5.12 1.09 1.22
C GLU A 57 6.21 0.61 2.20
N LEU A 58 6.42 1.32 3.30
CA LEU A 58 7.31 0.86 4.37
C LEU A 58 6.77 -0.39 5.06
N GLY A 59 5.44 -0.55 5.19
CA GLY A 59 4.86 -1.79 5.69
C GLY A 59 5.21 -2.98 4.81
N HIS A 60 5.07 -2.84 3.48
CA HIS A 60 5.55 -3.85 2.53
C HIS A 60 7.06 -4.07 2.63
N GLY A 61 7.83 -2.98 2.71
CA GLY A 61 9.29 -3.03 2.80
C GLY A 61 9.76 -3.78 4.04
N VAL A 62 9.21 -3.49 5.21
CA VAL A 62 9.54 -4.16 6.47
C VAL A 62 9.19 -5.65 6.39
N HIS A 63 8.01 -5.99 5.88
CA HIS A 63 7.62 -7.39 5.69
C HIS A 63 8.61 -8.12 4.77
N ALA A 64 8.89 -7.55 3.59
CA ALA A 64 9.83 -8.11 2.63
C ALA A 64 11.24 -8.27 3.23
N TYR A 65 11.73 -7.29 3.98
CA TYR A 65 13.05 -7.33 4.62
C TYR A 65 13.16 -8.48 5.63
N LEU A 66 12.14 -8.68 6.46
CA LEU A 66 12.11 -9.73 7.49
C LEU A 66 11.92 -11.13 6.86
N ALA A 67 11.14 -11.22 5.77
CA ALA A 67 10.88 -12.46 5.04
C ALA A 67 12.11 -13.03 4.32
N ARG A 68 13.20 -12.26 4.16
CA ARG A 68 14.44 -12.72 3.50
C ARG A 68 15.02 -13.99 4.13
N SER A 69 14.83 -14.18 5.44
CA SER A 69 15.26 -15.39 6.16
C SER A 69 14.59 -16.68 5.66
N GLN A 70 13.43 -16.59 5.02
CA GLN A 70 12.67 -17.74 4.51
C GLN A 70 13.26 -18.31 3.21
N GLY A 71 14.18 -17.58 2.55
CA GLY A 71 14.81 -18.00 1.30
C GLY A 71 13.95 -17.73 0.06
N ILE A 72 14.55 -17.96 -1.11
CA ILE A 72 14.00 -17.48 -2.40
C ILE A 72 12.64 -18.09 -2.75
N PHE A 73 12.35 -19.29 -2.26
CA PHE A 73 11.09 -19.97 -2.54
C PHE A 73 9.95 -19.55 -1.61
N HIS A 74 10.24 -18.97 -0.44
CA HIS A 74 9.23 -18.72 0.60
C HIS A 74 9.17 -17.24 1.06
N GLN A 75 10.07 -16.37 0.61
CA GLN A 75 10.06 -14.95 1.03
C GLN A 75 8.87 -14.15 0.47
N SER A 76 8.26 -14.61 -0.62
CA SER A 76 7.21 -13.87 -1.31
C SER A 76 5.88 -13.97 -0.57
N THR A 77 5.27 -12.82 -0.28
CA THR A 77 3.97 -12.75 0.38
C THR A 77 2.85 -13.07 -0.63
N PRO A 78 1.91 -13.97 -0.31
CA PRO A 78 0.73 -14.16 -1.15
C PRO A 78 -0.15 -12.91 -1.17
N LEU A 79 -0.81 -12.62 -2.29
CA LEU A 79 -1.63 -11.41 -2.47
C LEU A 79 -2.73 -11.25 -1.40
N THR A 80 -3.27 -12.35 -0.90
CA THR A 80 -4.29 -12.35 0.16
C THR A 80 -3.79 -11.81 1.50
N LEU A 81 -2.47 -11.78 1.73
CA LEU A 81 -1.83 -11.26 2.94
C LEU A 81 -0.94 -10.04 2.67
N ALA A 82 -0.76 -9.65 1.41
CA ALA A 82 0.17 -8.60 1.00
C ALA A 82 -0.13 -7.27 1.70
N GLU A 83 -1.41 -6.93 1.83
CA GLU A 83 -1.87 -5.66 2.41
C GLU A 83 -1.87 -5.61 3.94
N THR A 84 -1.62 -6.73 4.62
CA THR A 84 -1.68 -6.75 6.10
C THR A 84 -0.60 -5.84 6.71
N ALA A 85 0.61 -5.87 6.16
CA ALA A 85 1.73 -5.11 6.69
C ALA A 85 1.66 -3.61 6.32
N SER A 86 1.22 -3.29 5.11
CA SER A 86 1.04 -1.92 4.64
C SER A 86 -0.04 -1.19 5.45
N VAL A 87 -1.22 -1.79 5.58
CA VAL A 87 -2.34 -1.24 6.38
C VAL A 87 -1.97 -1.11 7.86
N PHE A 88 -1.19 -2.04 8.41
CA PHE A 88 -0.66 -1.90 9.78
C PHE A 88 0.26 -0.68 9.91
N GLY A 89 1.19 -0.49 8.96
CA GLY A 89 2.10 0.66 8.93
C GLY A 89 1.38 2.00 8.85
N GLU A 90 0.36 2.09 8.00
CA GLU A 90 -0.55 3.24 7.94
C GLU A 90 -1.26 3.49 9.26
N THR A 91 -1.83 2.44 9.87
CA THR A 91 -2.60 2.56 11.12
C THR A 91 -1.75 3.11 12.26
N VAL A 92 -0.53 2.59 12.44
CA VAL A 92 0.40 3.08 13.48
C VAL A 92 0.80 4.53 13.21
N THR A 93 1.09 4.86 11.95
CA THR A 93 1.49 6.23 11.55
C THR A 93 0.35 7.22 11.74
N PHE A 94 -0.86 6.86 11.32
CA PHE A 94 -2.06 7.66 11.50
C PHE A 94 -2.35 7.91 12.98
N GLY A 95 -2.27 6.87 13.83
CA GLY A 95 -2.42 7.02 15.27
C GLY A 95 -1.44 8.05 15.85
N LYS A 96 -0.17 7.98 15.43
CA LYS A 96 0.84 8.95 15.87
C LYS A 96 0.56 10.39 15.41
N LEU A 97 0.09 10.56 14.18
CA LEU A 97 -0.30 11.87 13.66
C LEU A 97 -1.51 12.42 14.42
N LEU A 98 -2.48 11.56 14.71
CA LEU A 98 -3.71 11.91 15.41
C LEU A 98 -3.45 12.29 16.88
N ASP A 99 -2.51 11.63 17.55
CA ASP A 99 -2.07 11.95 18.92
C ASP A 99 -1.31 13.28 19.00
N GLY A 100 -0.76 13.77 17.88
CA GLY A 100 -0.03 15.03 17.80
C GLY A 100 -0.91 16.25 17.51
N VAL A 101 -2.23 16.08 17.39
CA VAL A 101 -3.17 17.14 17.02
C VAL A 101 -4.21 17.34 18.11
N ASP A 102 -4.09 18.46 18.83
CA ASP A 102 -4.99 18.86 19.91
C ASP A 102 -6.19 19.67 19.41
N ASP A 103 -6.02 20.45 18.34
CA ASP A 103 -7.08 21.31 17.80
C ASP A 103 -8.16 20.48 17.09
N PRO A 104 -9.42 20.49 17.56
CA PRO A 104 -10.52 19.79 16.90
C PRO A 104 -10.71 20.16 15.43
N ALA A 105 -10.40 21.41 15.04
CA ALA A 105 -10.53 21.88 13.66
C ALA A 105 -9.49 21.22 12.73
N GLN A 106 -8.31 20.87 13.25
CA GLN A 106 -7.29 20.13 12.53
C GLN A 106 -7.49 18.60 12.61
N ARG A 107 -8.12 18.13 13.69
CA ARG A 107 -8.41 16.71 13.91
C ARG A 107 -9.52 16.17 12.99
N LEU A 108 -10.55 16.97 12.73
CA LEU A 108 -11.68 16.58 11.86
C LEU A 108 -11.23 16.17 10.44
N PRO A 109 -10.44 16.97 9.69
CA PRO A 109 -10.01 16.60 8.35
C PRO A 109 -9.05 15.40 8.31
N LEU A 110 -8.36 15.08 9.43
CA LEU A 110 -7.56 13.85 9.54
C LEU A 110 -8.46 12.61 9.60
N LEU A 111 -9.48 12.66 10.46
CA LEU A 111 -10.44 11.57 10.63
C LEU A 111 -11.27 11.36 9.36
N ALA A 112 -11.69 12.44 8.70
CA ALA A 112 -12.43 12.37 7.44
C ALA A 112 -11.61 11.68 6.34
N GLU A 113 -10.35 12.08 6.13
CA GLU A 113 -9.46 11.43 5.14
C GLU A 113 -9.27 9.94 5.47
N HIS A 114 -9.05 9.60 6.74
CA HIS A 114 -8.92 8.20 7.15
C HIS A 114 -10.18 7.36 6.88
N LEU A 115 -11.37 7.92 7.11
CA LEU A 115 -12.63 7.25 6.80
C LEU A 115 -12.81 7.06 5.28
N GLU A 116 -12.46 8.06 4.48
CA GLU A 116 -12.50 7.95 3.01
C GLU A 116 -11.55 6.86 2.51
N ASP A 117 -10.34 6.76 3.07
CA ASP A 117 -9.35 5.73 2.75
C ASP A 117 -9.83 4.33 3.17
N GLN A 118 -10.49 4.19 4.32
CA GLN A 118 -11.10 2.92 4.73
C GLN A 118 -12.24 2.50 3.79
N ILE A 119 -13.07 3.45 3.35
CA ILE A 119 -14.13 3.17 2.36
C ILE A 119 -13.49 2.70 1.04
N ALA A 120 -12.44 3.36 0.60
CA ALA A 120 -11.67 2.98 -0.58
C ALA A 120 -11.02 1.59 -0.45
N THR A 121 -10.56 1.21 0.73
CA THR A 121 -9.84 -0.04 0.96
C THR A 121 -10.78 -1.24 1.14
N VAL A 122 -11.91 -1.04 1.82
CA VAL A 122 -12.85 -2.14 2.11
C VAL A 122 -13.96 -2.20 1.07
N PHE A 123 -14.77 -1.15 0.96
CA PHE A 123 -16.00 -1.20 0.18
C PHE A 123 -15.73 -1.24 -1.33
N ARG A 124 -14.78 -0.42 -1.81
CA ARG A 124 -14.44 -0.40 -3.24
C ARG A 124 -13.82 -1.72 -3.69
N GLN A 125 -12.93 -2.31 -2.89
CA GLN A 125 -12.30 -3.59 -3.22
C GLN A 125 -13.33 -4.73 -3.24
N VAL A 126 -14.26 -4.76 -2.28
CA VAL A 126 -15.38 -5.72 -2.29
C VAL A 126 -16.26 -5.54 -3.53
N ALA A 127 -16.55 -4.29 -3.92
CA ALA A 127 -17.32 -4.01 -5.13
C ALA A 127 -16.59 -4.47 -6.40
N MET A 128 -15.29 -4.19 -6.52
CA MET A 128 -14.44 -4.65 -7.64
C MET A 128 -14.36 -6.17 -7.70
N ASN A 129 -14.18 -6.84 -6.56
CA ASN A 129 -14.15 -8.29 -6.49
C ASN A 129 -15.49 -8.92 -6.90
N ARG A 130 -16.63 -8.38 -6.42
CA ARG A 130 -17.96 -8.84 -6.83
C ARG A 130 -18.23 -8.63 -8.31
N PHE A 131 -17.77 -7.50 -8.85
CA PHE A 131 -17.85 -7.25 -10.29
C PHE A 131 -17.00 -8.26 -11.07
N GLU A 132 -15.77 -8.49 -10.66
CA GLU A 132 -14.88 -9.47 -11.28
C GLU A 132 -15.48 -10.89 -11.25
N ASP A 133 -16.04 -11.30 -10.12
CA ASP A 133 -16.72 -12.59 -9.95
C ASP A 133 -17.93 -12.73 -10.88
N ALA A 134 -18.79 -11.71 -10.93
CA ALA A 134 -19.97 -11.69 -11.80
C ALA A 134 -19.57 -11.79 -13.28
N VAL A 135 -18.55 -11.02 -13.70
CA VAL A 135 -18.06 -11.02 -15.08
C VAL A 135 -17.48 -12.37 -15.48
N HIS A 136 -16.65 -12.97 -14.63
CA HIS A 136 -16.05 -14.28 -14.91
C HIS A 136 -17.08 -15.41 -14.89
N THR A 137 -18.05 -15.34 -13.98
CA THR A 137 -19.13 -16.32 -13.90
C THR A 137 -20.02 -16.24 -15.14
N GLU A 138 -20.51 -15.04 -15.49
CA GLU A 138 -21.37 -14.89 -16.65
C GLU A 138 -20.65 -15.30 -17.94
N ARG A 139 -19.38 -14.89 -18.12
CA ARG A 139 -18.58 -15.31 -19.29
C ARG A 139 -18.47 -16.84 -19.40
N ARG A 140 -18.34 -17.53 -18.27
CA ARG A 140 -18.23 -19.00 -18.24
C ARG A 140 -19.54 -19.67 -18.66
N ASP A 141 -20.67 -19.09 -18.27
CA ASP A 141 -21.99 -19.67 -18.50
C ASP A 141 -22.56 -19.34 -19.88
N VAL A 142 -22.37 -18.11 -20.38
CA VAL A 142 -23.01 -17.63 -21.62
C VAL A 142 -22.05 -17.35 -22.77
N GLY A 143 -20.73 -17.33 -22.53
CA GLY A 143 -19.71 -17.02 -23.54
C GLY A 143 -19.26 -15.56 -23.52
N GLU A 144 -18.82 -15.03 -24.66
CA GLU A 144 -18.25 -13.68 -24.73
C GLU A 144 -19.25 -12.58 -24.36
N LEU A 145 -18.84 -11.65 -23.50
CA LEU A 145 -19.68 -10.54 -23.04
C LEU A 145 -19.45 -9.31 -23.91
N SER A 146 -20.53 -8.68 -24.36
CA SER A 146 -20.49 -7.43 -25.14
C SER A 146 -20.25 -6.21 -24.25
N VAL A 147 -19.78 -5.10 -24.82
CA VAL A 147 -19.58 -3.83 -24.07
C VAL A 147 -20.88 -3.36 -23.42
N ALA A 148 -22.01 -3.48 -24.11
CA ALA A 148 -23.34 -3.11 -23.60
C ALA A 148 -23.76 -3.88 -22.34
N ARG A 149 -23.10 -5.01 -22.02
CA ARG A 149 -23.38 -5.78 -20.82
C ARG A 149 -22.77 -5.16 -19.56
N PHE A 150 -21.71 -4.38 -19.71
CA PHE A 150 -21.01 -3.72 -18.62
C PHE A 150 -21.61 -2.33 -18.29
N GLY A 151 -22.54 -1.84 -19.11
CA GLY A 151 -23.20 -0.53 -19.02
C GLY A 151 -23.90 -0.17 -20.32
#